data_AF-A0A2G9RK78-F1
#
_entry.id   AF-A0A2G9RK78-F1
#
_cell.length_a   1.000
_cell.length_b   1.000
_cell.length_c   1.000
_cell.angle_alpha   90.00
_cell.angle_beta   90.00
_cell.angle_gamma   90.00
#
_symmetry.space_group_name_H-M   'P 1'
#
loop_
_entity.id
_entity.type
_entity.pdbx_description
1 polymer ?
#
loop_
_entity_poly.entity_id
_entity_poly.type
_entity_poly.pdbx_seq_one_letter_code
_entity_poly.pdbx_strand_id
1 'polypeptide(L)'
;MRPSFENGKLQVCKYVAVELKSSFDETSRTHEVIDAQYGFLDGRNKKKIKYTDSDIRLIDVTEGLCQRLLEYNLHKERTGSNRFAKGMSETFQTLHHLVHKGVKVVMDIPYELWNETSAEVADMKKQVNEKSR
;
A
#
# COMPACT_ATOMS: atom_id res chain seq x y z
N MET A 1 28.88 13.22 10.82
CA MET A 1 27.67 13.56 10.03
C MET A 1 27.35 12.33 9.19
N ARG A 2 26.37 11.50 9.59
CA ARG A 2 25.96 10.32 8.78
C ARG A 2 24.95 10.80 7.74
N PRO A 3 25.04 10.37 6.48
CA PRO A 3 24.19 10.90 5.43
C PRO A 3 22.76 10.39 5.62
N SER A 4 21.81 11.30 5.80
CA SER A 4 20.38 11.03 5.95
C SER A 4 19.71 10.45 4.70
N PHE A 5 20.47 10.09 3.67
CA PHE A 5 19.98 9.74 2.33
C PHE A 5 19.75 8.23 2.11
N GLU A 6 20.15 7.36 3.05
CA GLU A 6 19.88 5.91 3.01
C GLU A 6 18.52 5.50 3.59
N ASN A 7 17.83 6.42 4.27
CA ASN A 7 16.65 6.07 5.07
C ASN A 7 15.35 5.94 4.27
N GLY A 8 15.21 6.60 3.12
CA GLY A 8 13.95 6.61 2.36
C GLY A 8 13.62 5.24 1.74
N LYS A 9 14.58 4.65 1.03
CA LYS A 9 14.42 3.36 0.36
C LYS A 9 14.20 2.21 1.35
N LEU A 10 14.94 2.20 2.46
CA LEU A 10 14.79 1.19 3.51
C LEU A 10 13.40 1.25 4.17
N GLN A 11 12.85 2.45 4.35
CA GLN A 11 11.50 2.63 4.89
C GLN A 11 10.44 2.08 3.92
N VAL A 12 10.55 2.36 2.63
CA VAL A 12 9.61 1.82 1.62
C VAL A 12 9.67 0.28 1.60
N CYS A 13 10.86 -0.32 1.59
CA CYS A 13 11.02 -1.78 1.62
C CYS A 13 10.34 -2.42 2.85
N LYS A 14 10.39 -1.76 4.02
CA LYS A 14 9.72 -2.23 5.22
C LYS A 14 8.20 -2.39 4.99
N TYR A 15 7.55 -1.37 4.44
CA TYR A 15 6.10 -1.38 4.25
C TYR A 15 5.65 -2.30 3.13
N VAL A 16 6.43 -2.38 2.05
CA VAL A 16 6.23 -3.38 0.99
C VAL A 16 6.27 -4.80 1.58
N ALA A 17 7.27 -5.12 2.41
CA ALA A 17 7.39 -6.44 3.02
C ALA A 17 6.25 -6.76 4.00
N VAL A 18 5.80 -5.77 4.80
CA VAL A 18 4.68 -5.93 5.74
C VAL A 18 3.37 -6.20 4.99
N GLU A 19 3.06 -5.43 3.96
CA GLU A 19 1.84 -5.62 3.17
C GLU A 19 1.89 -6.93 2.36
N LEU A 20 3.05 -7.26 1.78
CA LEU A 20 3.23 -8.51 1.04
C LEU A 20 2.98 -9.73 1.93
N LYS A 21 3.54 -9.71 3.15
CA LYS A 21 3.29 -10.75 4.15
C LYS A 21 1.80 -10.83 4.51
N SER A 22 1.16 -9.70 4.80
CA SER A 22 -0.28 -9.66 5.14
C SER A 22 -1.14 -10.26 4.03
N SER A 23 -0.90 -9.87 2.77
CA SER A 23 -1.64 -10.38 1.62
C SER A 23 -1.42 -11.89 1.41
N PHE A 24 -0.20 -12.39 1.65
CA PHE A 24 0.04 -13.83 1.62
C PHE A 24 -0.66 -14.56 2.77
N ASP A 25 -0.66 -14.02 3.98
CA ASP A 25 -1.35 -14.61 5.12
C ASP A 25 -2.87 -14.66 4.91
N GLU A 26 -3.45 -13.60 4.32
CA GLU A 26 -4.87 -13.53 3.94
C GLU A 26 -5.23 -14.59 2.88
N THR A 27 -4.43 -14.70 1.81
CA THR A 27 -4.64 -15.65 0.71
C THR A 27 -4.27 -17.10 1.06
N SER A 28 -3.51 -17.34 2.13
CA SER A 28 -3.10 -18.69 2.53
C SER A 28 -4.25 -19.58 3.02
N ARG A 29 -5.40 -18.97 3.33
CA ARG A 29 -6.58 -19.66 3.86
C ARG A 29 -7.48 -20.24 2.76
N THR A 30 -7.19 -19.96 1.48
CA THR A 30 -7.98 -20.48 0.36
C THR A 30 -7.56 -21.91 0.02
N HIS A 31 -8.53 -22.78 -0.25
CA HIS A 31 -8.31 -24.17 -0.67
C HIS A 31 -8.49 -24.36 -2.18
N GLU A 32 -8.37 -23.27 -2.94
CA GLU A 32 -8.60 -23.26 -4.38
C GLU A 32 -7.53 -24.06 -5.12
N VAL A 33 -7.96 -24.76 -6.17
CA VAL A 33 -7.10 -25.59 -7.01
C VAL A 33 -7.25 -25.07 -8.43
N ILE A 34 -6.12 -24.74 -9.05
CA ILE A 34 -6.04 -24.20 -10.40
C ILE A 34 -5.56 -25.29 -11.36
N ASP A 35 -6.13 -25.31 -12.55
CA ASP A 35 -5.58 -26.07 -13.66
C ASP A 35 -4.39 -25.29 -14.23
N ALA A 36 -3.17 -25.82 -14.11
CA ALA A 36 -1.97 -25.17 -14.59
C ALA A 36 -1.88 -25.26 -16.13
N GLN A 37 -2.61 -24.42 -16.83
CA GLN A 37 -2.55 -24.30 -18.29
C GLN A 37 -1.54 -23.20 -18.66
N TYR A 38 -0.24 -23.50 -18.50
CA TYR A 38 0.86 -22.72 -19.06
C TYR A 38 1.67 -23.61 -20.00
N GLY A 39 1.01 -24.10 -21.05
CA GLY A 39 1.60 -25.08 -21.96
C GLY A 39 0.73 -25.26 -23.18
N PHE A 40 0.95 -24.42 -24.19
CA PHE A 40 0.40 -24.61 -25.55
C PHE A 40 0.89 -25.93 -26.19
N LEU A 41 1.82 -26.65 -25.56
CA LEU A 41 2.61 -27.71 -26.19
C LEU A 41 2.40 -29.14 -25.65
N ASP A 42 1.68 -29.37 -24.55
CA ASP A 42 1.60 -30.74 -24.00
C ASP A 42 0.17 -31.21 -23.72
N GLY A 43 -0.39 -31.93 -24.68
CA GLY A 43 -1.73 -32.54 -24.65
C GLY A 43 -1.86 -33.72 -23.68
N ARG A 44 -0.99 -33.86 -22.68
CA ARG A 44 -0.98 -35.00 -21.75
C ARG A 44 -0.84 -34.52 -20.30
N ASN A 45 -1.95 -34.61 -19.58
CA ASN A 45 -2.14 -34.46 -18.12
C ASN A 45 -2.23 -33.02 -17.59
N LYS A 46 -3.48 -32.61 -17.33
CA LYS A 46 -3.84 -31.42 -16.54
C LYS A 46 -3.32 -31.60 -15.11
N LYS A 47 -2.14 -31.04 -14.79
CA LYS A 47 -1.66 -31.02 -13.41
C LYS A 47 -2.44 -29.96 -12.64
N LYS A 48 -3.27 -30.43 -11.70
CA LYS A 48 -3.97 -29.60 -10.72
C LYS A 48 -2.95 -29.12 -9.69
N ILE A 49 -2.79 -27.79 -9.56
CA ILE A 49 -1.89 -27.16 -8.59
C ILE A 49 -2.74 -26.36 -7.61
N LYS A 50 -2.37 -26.34 -6.33
CA LYS A 50 -3.07 -25.51 -5.34
C LYS A 50 -2.77 -24.04 -5.61
N TYR A 51 -3.77 -23.18 -5.44
CA TYR A 51 -3.61 -21.73 -5.56
C TYR A 51 -2.45 -21.22 -4.68
N THR A 52 -2.36 -21.73 -3.45
CA THR A 52 -1.31 -21.37 -2.49
C THR A 52 0.11 -21.56 -3.00
N ASP A 53 0.31 -22.54 -3.89
CA ASP A 53 1.62 -22.97 -4.37
C ASP A 53 1.86 -22.52 -5.82
N SER A 54 0.97 -21.70 -6.37
CA SER A 54 0.97 -21.26 -7.78
C SER A 54 1.62 -19.89 -7.97
N ASP A 55 2.26 -19.68 -9.12
CA ASP A 55 2.78 -18.36 -9.51
C ASP A 55 1.64 -17.35 -9.75
N ILE A 56 0.43 -17.82 -10.05
CA ILE A 56 -0.78 -16.99 -10.21
C ILE A 56 -1.06 -16.23 -8.91
N ARG A 57 -0.95 -16.89 -7.74
CA ARG A 57 -1.11 -16.22 -6.45
C ARG A 57 -0.12 -15.09 -6.25
N LEU A 58 1.13 -15.26 -6.72
CA LEU A 58 2.12 -14.19 -6.63
C LEU A 58 1.67 -12.97 -7.44
N ILE A 59 1.18 -13.19 -8.67
CA ILE A 59 0.66 -12.14 -9.55
C ILE A 59 -0.48 -11.39 -8.85
N ASP A 60 -1.54 -12.09 -8.44
CA ASP A 60 -2.72 -11.49 -7.80
C ASP A 60 -2.35 -10.67 -6.55
N VAL A 61 -1.49 -11.23 -5.69
CA VAL A 61 -1.03 -10.57 -4.47
C VAL A 61 -0.23 -9.31 -4.80
N THR A 62 0.64 -9.36 -5.83
CA THR A 62 1.45 -8.21 -6.23
C THR A 62 0.64 -7.11 -6.92
N GLU A 63 -0.40 -7.46 -7.68
CA GLU A 63 -1.30 -6.47 -8.31
C GLU A 63 -2.07 -5.67 -7.26
N GLY A 64 -2.58 -6.35 -6.21
CA GLY A 64 -3.27 -5.68 -5.10
C GLY A 64 -2.35 -4.90 -4.15
N LEU A 65 -1.04 -5.16 -4.17
CA LEU A 65 -0.08 -4.56 -3.24
C LEU A 65 0.03 -3.05 -3.40
N CYS A 66 0.02 -2.58 -4.64
CA CYS A 66 0.07 -1.17 -5.00
C CYS A 66 -1.06 -0.39 -4.30
N GLN A 67 -2.30 -0.86 -4.42
CA GLN A 67 -3.47 -0.22 -3.83
C GLN A 67 -3.35 -0.12 -2.30
N ARG A 68 -2.85 -1.16 -1.64
CA ARG A 68 -2.65 -1.19 -0.18
C ARG A 68 -1.55 -0.22 0.27
N LEU A 69 -0.52 -0.02 -0.53
CA LEU A 69 0.53 0.96 -0.26
C LEU A 69 0.03 2.40 -0.44
N LEU A 70 -0.94 2.65 -1.33
CA LEU A 70 -1.56 3.97 -1.51
C LEU A 70 -2.36 4.42 -0.27
N GLU A 71 -2.77 3.51 0.61
CA GLU A 71 -3.49 3.81 1.85
C GLU A 71 -2.60 4.44 2.93
N TYR A 72 -1.27 4.32 2.80
CA TYR A 72 -0.35 4.91 3.76
C TYR A 72 -0.24 6.42 3.56
N ASN A 73 -0.34 7.13 4.67
CA ASN A 73 -0.16 8.57 4.75
C ASN A 73 1.11 8.90 5.53
N LEU A 74 1.67 10.07 5.28
CA LEU A 74 2.82 10.59 6.01
C LEU A 74 2.35 11.40 7.22
N HIS A 75 2.60 10.86 8.41
CA HIS A 75 2.38 11.48 9.71
C HIS A 75 3.60 12.34 10.07
N LYS A 76 3.45 13.67 9.96
CA LYS A 76 4.52 14.63 10.27
C LYS A 76 4.80 14.72 11.78
N GLU A 77 3.81 14.39 12.59
CA GLU A 77 3.87 14.37 14.05
C GLU A 77 4.69 13.19 14.61
N ARG A 78 4.90 12.13 13.80
CA ARG A 78 5.65 10.94 14.20
C ARG A 78 7.12 11.04 13.77
N THR A 79 7.98 10.21 14.37
CA THR A 79 9.40 10.13 14.02
C THR A 79 9.81 8.72 13.59
N GLY A 80 10.90 8.63 12.84
CA GLY A 80 11.44 7.36 12.33
C GLY A 80 10.52 6.67 11.32
N SER A 81 10.59 5.34 11.26
CA SER A 81 9.82 4.57 10.28
C SER A 81 8.31 4.67 10.51
N ASN A 82 7.85 4.87 11.74
CA ASN A 82 6.42 4.87 12.10
C ASN A 82 5.64 6.09 11.59
N ARG A 83 6.30 6.94 10.80
CA ARG A 83 5.72 8.09 10.09
C ARG A 83 4.79 7.68 8.96
N PHE A 84 4.93 6.47 8.42
CA PHE A 84 3.96 5.96 7.46
C PHE A 84 2.95 5.10 8.21
N ALA A 85 1.69 5.54 8.22
CA ALA A 85 0.59 4.78 8.78
C ALA A 85 -0.67 5.00 7.96
N LYS A 86 -1.59 4.04 8.02
CA LYS A 86 -2.90 4.14 7.38
C LYS A 86 -3.81 5.04 8.21
N GLY A 87 -4.66 5.81 7.54
CA GLY A 87 -5.64 6.69 8.18
C GLY A 87 -5.17 8.14 8.36
N MET A 88 -6.00 8.93 9.03
CA MET A 88 -5.80 10.38 9.20
C MET A 88 -4.76 10.65 10.30
N SER A 89 -3.98 11.73 10.15
CA SER A 89 -3.03 12.15 11.19
C SER A 89 -3.75 12.70 12.43
N GLU A 90 -3.10 12.64 13.59
CA GLU A 90 -3.68 13.15 14.85
C GLU A 90 -3.97 14.66 14.76
N THR A 91 -3.10 15.39 14.06
CA THR A 91 -3.28 16.82 13.78
C THR A 91 -4.54 17.07 12.95
N PHE A 92 -4.72 16.34 11.85
CA PHE A 92 -5.90 16.50 10.99
C PHE A 92 -7.18 16.07 11.71
N GLN A 93 -7.14 14.98 12.48
CA GLN A 93 -8.27 14.56 13.30
C GLN A 93 -8.70 15.66 14.28
N THR A 94 -7.73 16.34 14.90
CA THR A 94 -7.98 17.47 15.79
C THR A 94 -8.58 18.67 15.03
N LEU A 95 -8.04 18.99 13.85
CA LEU A 95 -8.57 20.09 13.01
C LEU A 95 -10.02 19.82 12.57
N HIS A 96 -10.32 18.60 12.12
CA HIS A 96 -11.70 18.20 11.79
C HIS A 96 -12.63 18.32 12.99
N HIS A 97 -12.18 17.93 14.19
CA HIS A 97 -12.98 18.05 15.42
C HIS A 97 -13.27 19.51 15.80
N LEU A 98 -12.30 20.40 15.59
CA LEU A 98 -12.48 21.84 15.82
C LEU A 98 -13.49 22.44 14.82
N VAL A 99 -13.36 22.10 13.54
CA VAL A 99 -14.32 22.51 12.50
C VAL A 99 -15.72 21.98 12.81
N HIS A 100 -15.85 20.72 13.22
CA HIS A 100 -17.13 20.11 13.61
C HIS A 100 -17.76 20.80 14.84
N LYS A 101 -16.93 21.33 15.74
CA LYS A 101 -17.39 22.14 16.88
C LYS A 101 -17.73 23.60 16.52
N GLY A 102 -17.69 23.97 15.24
CA GLY A 102 -18.02 25.31 14.76
C GLY A 102 -16.85 26.30 14.83
N VAL A 103 -15.62 25.83 15.10
CA VAL A 103 -14.43 26.69 15.05
C VAL A 103 -14.03 26.89 13.60
N LYS A 104 -13.93 28.15 13.16
CA LYS A 104 -13.43 28.49 11.83
C LYS A 104 -11.91 28.28 11.77
N VAL A 105 -11.49 27.12 11.29
CA VAL A 105 -10.09 26.84 10.98
C VAL A 105 -9.84 27.31 9.54
N VAL A 106 -8.90 28.24 9.36
CA VAL A 106 -8.47 28.69 8.03
C VAL A 106 -7.13 28.04 7.72
N MET A 107 -7.09 27.31 6.60
CA MET A 107 -5.87 26.74 6.04
C MET A 107 -5.75 27.16 4.58
N ASP A 108 -4.52 27.24 4.08
CA ASP A 108 -4.22 27.55 2.67
C ASP A 108 -4.58 26.41 1.70
N ILE A 109 -5.17 25.32 2.22
CA ILE A 109 -5.55 24.12 1.48
C ILE A 109 -7.06 23.89 1.66
N PRO A 110 -7.84 23.69 0.58
CA PRO A 110 -9.26 23.35 0.64
C PRO A 110 -9.55 22.14 1.53
N TYR A 111 -10.68 22.16 2.24
CA TYR A 111 -11.09 21.11 3.18
C TYR A 111 -11.12 19.70 2.54
N GLU A 112 -11.49 19.61 1.26
CA GLU A 112 -11.51 18.37 0.48
C GLU A 112 -10.11 17.73 0.35
N LEU A 113 -9.05 18.54 0.41
CA LEU A 113 -7.66 18.14 0.22
C LEU A 113 -6.90 17.96 1.54
N TRP A 114 -7.57 18.08 2.69
CA TRP A 114 -6.92 17.91 4.01
C TRP A 114 -6.43 16.48 4.27
N ASN A 115 -7.05 15.51 3.59
CA ASN A 115 -6.65 14.10 3.65
C ASN A 115 -5.72 13.71 2.50
N GLU A 116 -5.45 14.63 1.58
CA GLU A 116 -4.51 14.35 0.50
C GLU A 116 -3.08 14.39 1.01
N THR A 117 -2.31 13.43 0.51
CA THR A 117 -0.97 13.15 0.99
C THR A 117 0.02 14.22 0.53
N SER A 118 1.01 14.52 1.38
CA SER A 118 2.18 15.38 1.04
C SER A 118 2.77 15.08 -0.34
N ALA A 119 3.36 16.07 -1.00
CA ALA A 119 3.92 15.96 -2.36
C ALA A 119 4.84 14.75 -2.56
N GLU A 120 5.61 14.35 -1.53
CA GLU A 120 6.50 13.17 -1.55
C GLU A 120 5.73 11.85 -1.71
N VAL A 121 4.54 11.76 -1.12
CA VAL A 121 3.67 10.59 -1.25
C VAL A 121 2.82 10.71 -2.51
N ALA A 122 2.40 11.92 -2.91
CA ALA A 122 1.71 12.14 -4.19
C ALA A 122 2.57 11.67 -5.38
N ASP A 123 3.88 11.91 -5.34
CA ASP A 123 4.81 11.41 -6.36
C ASP A 123 4.92 9.87 -6.33
N MET A 124 4.98 9.26 -5.14
CA MET A 124 4.94 7.80 -4.98
C MET A 124 3.64 7.20 -5.52
N LYS A 125 2.49 7.82 -5.22
CA LYS A 125 1.17 7.41 -5.71
C LYS A 125 1.07 7.54 -7.23
N LYS A 126 1.62 8.63 -7.78
CA LYS A 126 1.68 8.86 -9.23
C LYS A 126 2.51 7.78 -9.92
N GLN A 127 3.71 7.46 -9.41
CA GLN A 127 4.58 6.43 -9.99
C GLN A 127 3.93 5.02 -9.94
N VAL A 128 3.17 4.72 -8.90
CA VAL A 128 2.40 3.47 -8.80
C VAL A 128 1.28 3.42 -9.84
N ASN A 129 0.50 4.50 -9.97
CA ASN A 129 -0.61 4.58 -10.92
C ASN A 129 -0.15 4.56 -12.39
N GLU A 130 1.00 5.15 -12.70
CA GLU A 130 1.56 5.16 -14.05
C GLU A 130 2.14 3.80 -14.46
N LYS A 131 2.59 2.97 -13.50
CA LYS A 131 3.13 1.62 -13.77
C LYS A 131 2.10 0.51 -13.71
N SER A 132 0.90 0.79 -13.20
CA SER A 132 -0.24 -0.13 -13.15
C SER A 132 -1.11 -0.07 -14.42
N ARG A 133 -0.69 0.70 -15.44
CA ARG A 133 -1.37 0.90 -16.72
C ARG A 133 -0.50 0.40 -17.86
#